data_AF-A0A7W2B1Y6-F1
#
_entry.id   AF-A0A7W2B1Y6-F1
#
_cell.length_a   1.000
_cell.length_b   1.000
_cell.length_c   1.000
_cell.angle_alpha   90.00
_cell.angle_beta   90.00
_cell.angle_gamma   90.00
#
_symmetry.space_group_name_H-M   'P 1'
#
loop_
_entity.id
_entity.type
_entity.pdbx_description
1 polymer ?
#
loop_
_entity_poly.entity_id
_entity_poly.type
_entity_poly.pdbx_seq_one_letter_code
_entity_poly.pdbx_strand_id
1 'polypeptide(L)'
;MRFLPSIIIGVLMMLSNHPQSEVPANGTYTYEVVFAELGGKSLGDEIIVVVEDGHVALLISENSNAIWMFAKPGDVWEEGTLRRHKSGAWMISNDESDVDRNEIGGCTGGPIIIDFEKRTIEMC
;
A
#
# COMPACT_ATOMS: atom_id res chain seq x y z
N MET A 1 65.52 11.98 1.57
CA MET A 1 64.51 11.05 1.03
C MET A 1 63.45 10.85 2.10
N ARG A 2 62.14 10.80 1.86
CA ARG A 2 61.22 11.19 0.79
C ARG A 2 59.84 10.95 1.44
N PHE A 3 58.87 11.80 1.13
CA PHE A 3 57.49 11.81 1.63
C PHE A 3 56.82 10.43 1.74
N LEU A 4 55.86 10.30 2.69
CA LEU A 4 54.43 10.15 2.39
C LEU A 4 53.56 10.30 3.65
N PRO A 5 52.58 11.22 3.68
CA PRO A 5 51.50 11.19 4.66
C PRO A 5 50.48 10.12 4.25
N SER A 6 50.16 9.22 5.17
CA SER A 6 49.14 8.18 4.97
C SER A 6 47.76 8.85 4.96
N ILE A 7 47.18 9.03 3.77
CA ILE A 7 45.84 9.55 3.58
C ILE A 7 44.86 8.42 3.92
N ILE A 8 44.19 8.55 5.07
CA ILE A 8 43.01 7.75 5.41
C ILE A 8 41.91 8.18 4.44
N ILE A 9 41.68 7.40 3.39
CA ILE A 9 40.52 7.55 2.52
C ILE A 9 39.31 7.09 3.34
N GLY A 10 38.71 8.02 4.06
CA GLY A 10 37.38 7.85 4.61
C GLY A 10 36.39 7.81 3.45
N VAL A 11 35.96 6.62 3.06
CA VAL A 11 34.77 6.46 2.22
C VAL A 11 33.58 6.85 3.07
N LEU A 12 33.25 8.14 3.04
CA LEU A 12 31.99 8.66 3.54
C LEU A 12 30.90 8.12 2.60
N MET A 13 30.35 6.95 2.93
CA MET A 13 29.07 6.51 2.39
C MET A 13 28.04 7.55 2.80
N MET A 14 27.81 8.51 1.92
CA MET A 14 26.66 9.38 1.96
C MET A 14 25.43 8.47 1.85
N LEU A 15 24.88 8.05 2.99
CA LEU A 15 23.53 7.53 3.09
C LEU A 15 22.63 8.64 2.55
N SER A 16 22.32 8.54 1.27
CA SER A 16 21.34 9.40 0.63
C SER A 16 20.01 9.06 1.27
N ASN A 17 19.62 9.82 2.28
CA ASN A 17 18.23 9.88 2.77
C ASN A 17 17.40 10.51 1.65
N HIS A 18 17.21 9.77 0.56
CA HIS A 18 16.15 10.08 -0.38
C HIS A 18 14.85 9.86 0.40
N PRO A 19 13.96 10.86 0.50
CA PRO A 19 12.66 10.63 1.11
C PRO A 19 12.00 9.52 0.32
N GLN A 20 11.80 8.37 0.97
CA GLN A 20 11.12 7.25 0.35
C GLN A 20 9.72 7.73 -0.01
N SER A 21 9.35 7.63 -1.29
CA SER A 21 8.00 7.99 -1.74
C SER A 21 6.98 7.25 -0.87
N GLU A 22 5.97 7.98 -0.39
CA GLU A 22 4.90 7.44 0.47
C GLU A 22 4.10 6.35 -0.27
N VAL A 23 3.99 6.50 -1.60
CA VAL A 23 3.45 5.49 -2.52
C VAL A 23 4.63 4.73 -3.17
N PRO A 24 4.60 3.40 -3.24
CA PRO A 24 5.63 2.63 -3.92
C PRO A 24 5.67 2.93 -5.43
N ALA A 25 6.75 2.51 -6.09
CA ALA A 25 6.83 2.56 -7.54
C ALA A 25 5.76 1.68 -8.20
N ASN A 26 5.54 1.85 -9.50
CA ASN A 26 4.69 0.93 -10.25
C ASN A 26 5.20 -0.51 -10.09
N GLY A 27 4.27 -1.45 -9.93
CA GLY A 27 4.61 -2.85 -9.73
C GLY A 27 3.51 -3.64 -9.03
N THR A 28 3.84 -4.89 -8.74
CA THR A 28 2.95 -5.85 -8.10
C THR A 28 3.48 -6.19 -6.71
N TYR A 29 2.61 -6.16 -5.72
CA TYR A 29 2.95 -6.34 -4.31
C TYR A 29 1.94 -7.26 -3.63
N THR A 30 2.37 -7.92 -2.55
CA THR A 30 1.48 -8.68 -1.66
C THR A 30 1.22 -7.88 -0.39
N TYR A 31 -0.05 -7.66 -0.08
CA TYR A 31 -0.52 -6.93 1.08
C TYR A 31 -1.38 -7.86 1.94
N GLU A 32 -1.44 -7.60 3.24
CA GLU A 32 -2.37 -8.29 4.12
C GLU A 32 -3.72 -7.58 4.12
N VAL A 33 -4.78 -8.37 4.25
CA VAL A 33 -6.13 -7.84 4.47
C VAL A 33 -6.36 -7.71 5.98
N VAL A 34 -6.74 -6.51 6.41
CA VAL A 34 -7.13 -6.23 7.80
C VAL A 34 -8.59 -5.84 7.89
N PHE A 35 -9.26 -6.26 8.96
CA PHE A 35 -10.71 -6.07 9.11
C PHE A 35 -11.01 -4.99 10.15
N ALA A 36 -11.75 -3.96 9.74
CA ALA A 36 -12.17 -2.88 10.61
C ALA A 36 -13.04 -3.37 11.77
N GLU A 37 -13.93 -4.35 11.52
CA GLU A 37 -14.76 -4.98 12.55
C GLU A 37 -13.95 -5.69 13.64
N LEU A 38 -12.70 -6.07 13.32
CA LEU A 38 -11.76 -6.71 14.24
C LEU A 38 -10.73 -5.72 14.83
N GLY A 39 -10.94 -4.42 14.66
CA GLY A 39 -10.02 -3.38 15.11
C GLY A 39 -8.74 -3.32 14.29
N GLY A 40 -8.81 -3.58 12.98
CA GLY A 40 -7.68 -3.54 12.06
C GLY A 40 -6.76 -4.77 12.17
N LYS A 41 -7.30 -5.91 12.60
CA LYS A 41 -6.54 -7.17 12.69
C LYS A 41 -6.61 -7.95 11.38
N SER A 42 -5.50 -8.61 11.05
CA SER A 42 -5.38 -9.56 9.96
C SER A 42 -5.85 -10.95 10.40
N LEU A 43 -6.49 -11.68 9.48
CA LEU A 43 -6.79 -13.11 9.62
C LEU A 43 -5.81 -13.98 8.81
N GLY A 44 -4.69 -13.39 8.35
CA GLY A 44 -3.70 -14.05 7.51
C GLY A 44 -4.15 -14.19 6.05
N ASP A 45 -5.03 -13.30 5.59
CA ASP A 45 -5.48 -13.25 4.20
C ASP A 45 -4.61 -12.27 3.40
N GLU A 46 -4.27 -12.65 2.17
CA GLU A 46 -3.36 -11.91 1.31
C GLU A 46 -4.08 -11.42 0.05
N ILE A 47 -3.74 -10.21 -0.38
CA ILE A 47 -4.22 -9.62 -1.63
C ILE A 47 -3.04 -9.13 -2.46
N ILE A 48 -3.15 -9.27 -3.78
CA ILE A 48 -2.18 -8.74 -4.72
C ILE A 48 -2.59 -7.30 -5.06
N VAL A 49 -1.67 -6.36 -4.84
CA VAL A 49 -1.84 -4.95 -5.18
C VAL A 49 -0.99 -4.64 -6.40
N VAL A 50 -1.63 -4.27 -7.51
CA VAL A 50 -0.97 -3.80 -8.72
C VAL A 50 -1.09 -2.28 -8.76
N VAL A 51 0.05 -1.58 -8.78
CA VAL A 51 0.12 -0.12 -8.87
C VAL A 51 0.67 0.24 -10.24
N GLU A 52 -0.07 1.03 -11.02
CA GLU A 52 0.31 1.49 -12.36
C GLU A 52 -0.11 2.94 -12.56
N ASP A 53 0.84 3.87 -12.55
CA ASP A 53 0.63 5.30 -12.87
C ASP A 53 -0.51 5.95 -12.06
N GLY A 54 -0.58 5.63 -10.76
CA GLY A 54 -1.60 6.14 -9.85
C GLY A 54 -2.94 5.39 -9.91
N HIS A 55 -3.07 4.38 -10.77
CA HIS A 55 -4.12 3.38 -10.69
C HIS A 55 -3.71 2.23 -9.76
N VAL A 56 -4.68 1.66 -9.04
CA VAL A 56 -4.49 0.49 -8.19
C VAL A 56 -5.56 -0.55 -8.49
N ALA A 57 -5.14 -1.80 -8.70
CA ALA A 57 -6.03 -2.95 -8.76
C ALA A 57 -5.69 -3.95 -7.63
N LEU A 58 -6.72 -4.48 -7.00
CA LEU A 58 -6.65 -5.51 -5.96
C LEU A 58 -7.08 -6.85 -6.55
N LEU A 59 -6.18 -7.82 -6.60
CA LEU A 59 -6.44 -9.15 -7.15
C LEU A 59 -6.35 -10.19 -6.04
N ILE A 60 -7.24 -11.18 -6.09
CA ILE A 60 -7.23 -12.30 -5.14
C ILE A 60 -5.90 -13.07 -5.24
N SER A 61 -5.20 -13.22 -4.12
CA SER A 61 -3.95 -13.98 -4.06
C SER A 61 -4.20 -15.50 -4.16
N GLU A 62 -3.23 -16.24 -4.68
CA GLU A 62 -3.20 -17.72 -4.61
C GLU A 62 -3.21 -18.24 -3.16
N ASN A 63 -2.70 -17.45 -2.21
CA ASN A 63 -2.69 -17.78 -0.80
C ASN A 63 -3.93 -17.27 -0.05
N SER A 64 -4.87 -16.62 -0.76
CA SER A 64 -6.01 -16.00 -0.12
C SER A 64 -6.97 -17.04 0.45
N ASN A 65 -7.42 -16.79 1.67
CA ASN A 65 -8.49 -17.54 2.33
C ASN A 65 -9.87 -16.90 2.09
N ALA A 66 -10.01 -16.02 1.08
CA ALA A 66 -11.23 -15.30 0.71
C ALA A 66 -12.36 -16.19 0.16
N ILE A 67 -12.57 -17.37 0.75
CA ILE A 67 -13.67 -18.30 0.53
C ILE A 67 -15.03 -17.57 0.57
N TRP A 68 -15.13 -16.52 1.39
CA TRP A 68 -16.32 -15.72 1.60
C TRP A 68 -16.68 -14.80 0.41
N MET A 69 -15.78 -14.61 -0.57
CA MET A 69 -16.03 -13.77 -1.75
C MET A 69 -16.51 -14.55 -2.98
N PHE A 70 -16.55 -15.89 -2.92
CA PHE A 70 -16.78 -16.74 -4.11
C PHE A 70 -15.86 -16.40 -5.31
N ALA A 71 -14.70 -15.81 -5.03
CA ALA A 71 -13.73 -15.41 -6.03
C ALA A 71 -12.62 -16.46 -6.17
N LYS A 72 -11.86 -16.38 -7.26
CA LYS A 72 -10.73 -17.25 -7.56
C LYS A 72 -9.44 -16.44 -7.56
N PRO A 73 -8.29 -17.07 -7.27
CA PRO A 73 -7.00 -16.43 -7.47
C PRO A 73 -6.88 -15.77 -8.84
N GLY A 74 -6.40 -14.53 -8.85
CA GLY A 74 -6.28 -13.68 -10.04
C GLY A 74 -7.54 -12.89 -10.41
N ASP A 75 -8.70 -13.15 -9.80
CA ASP A 75 -9.88 -12.31 -10.00
C ASP A 75 -9.61 -10.90 -9.44
N VAL A 76 -10.06 -9.87 -10.16
CA VAL A 76 -10.05 -8.49 -9.67
C VAL A 76 -11.17 -8.34 -8.66
N TRP A 77 -10.81 -7.99 -7.43
CA TRP A 77 -11.76 -7.70 -6.38
C TRP A 77 -12.21 -6.24 -6.41
N GLU A 78 -11.28 -5.29 -6.44
CA GLU A 78 -11.57 -3.85 -6.54
C GLU A 78 -10.48 -3.16 -7.36
N GLU A 79 -10.83 -2.07 -8.03
CA GLU A 79 -9.86 -1.23 -8.71
C GLU A 79 -10.28 0.24 -8.71
N GLY A 80 -9.29 1.12 -8.79
CA GLY A 80 -9.56 2.54 -8.94
C GLY A 80 -8.34 3.41 -8.94
N THR A 81 -8.57 4.71 -8.84
CA THR A 81 -7.51 5.71 -8.74
C THR A 81 -7.04 5.84 -7.30
N LEU A 82 -5.73 5.86 -7.10
CA LEU A 82 -5.12 6.18 -5.84
C LEU A 82 -5.35 7.66 -5.51
N ARG A 83 -6.01 7.91 -4.39
CA ARG A 83 -6.27 9.27 -3.90
C ARG A 83 -5.81 9.43 -2.46
N ARG A 84 -5.47 10.66 -2.09
CA ARG A 84 -5.15 11.03 -0.71
C ARG A 84 -6.33 11.76 -0.10
N HIS A 85 -6.92 11.18 0.92
CA HIS A 85 -8.01 11.79 1.68
C HIS A 85 -7.52 13.00 2.51
N LYS A 86 -8.41 13.93 2.88
CA LYS A 86 -8.08 15.08 3.73
C LYS A 86 -7.49 14.72 5.10
N SER A 87 -7.72 13.50 5.58
CA SER A 87 -7.07 12.98 6.81
C SER A 87 -5.60 12.60 6.60
N GLY A 88 -5.13 12.53 5.36
CA GLY A 88 -3.80 12.07 4.97
C GLY A 88 -3.73 10.60 4.57
N ALA A 89 -4.78 9.81 4.82
CA ALA A 89 -4.84 8.40 4.43
C ALA A 89 -4.90 8.22 2.91
N TRP A 90 -4.29 7.15 2.43
CA TRP A 90 -4.40 6.72 1.04
C TRP A 90 -5.59 5.81 0.85
N MET A 91 -6.26 5.95 -0.28
CA MET A 91 -7.46 5.18 -0.60
C MET A 91 -7.56 4.89 -2.09
N ILE A 92 -8.25 3.79 -2.41
CA ILE A 92 -8.61 3.40 -3.76
C ILE A 92 -10.05 3.86 -3.96
N SER A 93 -10.27 4.72 -4.95
CA SER A 93 -11.58 5.32 -5.20
C SER A 93 -11.78 5.55 -6.70
N ASN A 94 -13.04 5.61 -7.13
CA ASN A 94 -13.44 6.07 -8.46
C ASN A 94 -14.19 7.43 -8.42
N ASP A 95 -14.43 7.99 -7.23
CA ASP A 95 -15.06 9.30 -7.02
C ASP A 95 -14.03 10.30 -6.48
N GLU A 96 -13.82 11.41 -7.18
CA GLU A 96 -12.91 12.46 -6.71
C GLU A 96 -13.37 13.12 -5.42
N SER A 97 -14.69 13.18 -5.17
CA SER A 97 -15.25 13.82 -3.97
C SER A 97 -14.96 13.04 -2.69
N ASP A 98 -14.55 11.78 -2.79
CA ASP A 98 -14.16 10.97 -1.65
C ASP A 98 -13.00 11.61 -0.87
N VAL A 99 -12.17 12.46 -1.49
CA VAL A 99 -11.04 13.13 -0.81
C VAL A 99 -11.51 14.03 0.34
N ASP A 100 -12.74 14.52 0.27
CA ASP A 100 -13.33 15.46 1.22
C ASP A 100 -14.40 14.84 2.12
N ARG A 101 -14.65 13.53 2.02
CA ARG A 101 -15.62 12.84 2.87
C ARG A 101 -15.26 12.95 4.35
N ASN A 102 -16.26 12.84 5.23
CA ASN A 102 -15.99 12.87 6.67
C ASN A 102 -15.57 11.51 7.20
N GLU A 103 -15.99 10.44 6.53
CA GLU A 103 -15.75 9.05 6.89
C GLU A 103 -15.31 8.28 5.63
N ILE A 104 -14.28 7.45 5.78
CA ILE A 104 -13.72 6.56 4.76
C ILE A 104 -13.33 5.24 5.44
N GLY A 105 -13.22 4.16 4.67
CA GLY A 105 -12.82 2.85 5.19
C GLY A 105 -13.88 2.15 6.04
N GLY A 106 -13.46 1.06 6.68
CA GLY A 106 -14.31 0.14 7.41
C GLY A 106 -15.63 -0.23 6.71
N CYS A 107 -16.70 -0.37 7.49
CA CYS A 107 -18.03 -0.76 6.99
C CYS A 107 -18.88 0.44 6.54
N THR A 108 -18.26 1.55 6.15
CA THR A 108 -18.97 2.78 5.76
C THR A 108 -19.56 2.71 4.34
N GLY A 109 -19.12 1.73 3.53
CA GLY A 109 -19.41 1.69 2.10
C GLY A 109 -18.67 2.77 1.30
N GLY A 110 -17.69 3.43 1.93
CA GLY A 110 -16.78 4.38 1.31
C GLY A 110 -15.61 3.69 0.58
N PRO A 111 -14.61 4.48 0.15
CA PRO A 111 -13.44 3.95 -0.55
C PRO A 111 -12.58 3.04 0.33
N ILE A 112 -11.86 2.13 -0.29
CA ILE A 112 -10.96 1.18 0.39
C ILE A 112 -9.70 1.91 0.84
N ILE A 113 -9.31 1.73 2.10
CA ILE A 113 -8.06 2.29 2.63
C ILE A 113 -6.89 1.36 2.29
N ILE A 114 -5.81 1.94 1.80
CA ILE A 114 -4.53 1.27 1.54
C ILE A 114 -3.43 1.92 2.40
N ASP A 115 -2.73 1.13 3.18
CA ASP A 115 -1.57 1.57 3.95
C ASP A 115 -0.30 0.97 3.34
N PHE A 116 0.47 1.80 2.61
CA PHE A 116 1.69 1.38 1.92
C PHE A 116 2.85 1.06 2.87
N GLU A 117 2.87 1.67 4.06
CA GLU A 117 3.91 1.44 5.06
C GLU A 117 3.69 0.09 5.76
N LYS A 118 2.47 -0.15 6.22
CA LYS A 118 2.09 -1.42 6.85
C LYS A 118 1.83 -2.54 5.84
N ARG A 119 1.67 -2.20 4.56
CA ARG A 119 1.26 -3.09 3.48
C ARG A 119 -0.07 -3.79 3.78
N THR A 120 -1.06 -3.00 4.15
CA THR A 120 -2.39 -3.51 4.48
C THR A 120 -3.47 -2.87 3.64
N ILE A 121 -4.49 -3.66 3.29
CA ILE A 121 -5.78 -3.20 2.76
C ILE A 121 -6.81 -3.35 3.86
N GLU A 122 -7.53 -2.26 4.18
CA GLU A 122 -8.61 -2.31 5.16
C GLU A 122 -9.94 -2.68 4.52
N MET A 123 -10.61 -3.65 5.14
CA MET A 123 -11.93 -4.12 4.78
C MET A 123 -12.92 -4.03 5.93
N CYS A 124 -14.20 -4.07 5.55
CA CYS A 124 -15.25 -4.62 6.41
C CYS A 124 -15.17 -6.15 6.32
#